data_AF-A0A8S9DWB8-F1
#
_entry.id   AF-A0A8S9DWB8-F1
#
_cell.length_a   1.000
_cell.length_b   1.000
_cell.length_c   1.000
_cell.angle_alpha   90.00
_cell.angle_beta   90.00
_cell.angle_gamma   90.00
#
_symmetry.space_group_name_H-M   'P 1'
#
loop_
_entity.id
_entity.type
_entity.pdbx_description
1 polymer ?
#
loop_
_entity_poly.entity_id
_entity_poly.type
_entity_poly.pdbx_seq_one_letter_code
_entity_poly.pdbx_strand_id
1 'polypeptide(L)'
;MKISNALVVLDLETTGVWVDRDKIIEIAMVKSFPDGRVMASLTLGPDQGVNNNLVEINFTGNTGFPAVFTATGLTPGPAADTRISGVVLDNSNMPIPGVTMRLLKINQGNVGNVPQEVAQAVVTDARGQFVMQPVPVGVFKLMADGGTAQRTGSWPTIEYDMITVTGQDNNVGSPIYLPELIEGNRLCVSETTGGTLTIP
;
A
#
# COMPACT_ATOMS: atom_id res chain seq x y z
N MET A 1 13.70 0.85 39.30
CA MET A 1 12.56 -0.01 38.90
C MET A 1 12.91 -0.57 37.53
N LYS A 2 13.05 -1.90 37.38
CA LYS A 2 13.35 -2.56 36.10
C LYS A 2 12.01 -2.94 35.47
N ILE A 3 11.70 -2.40 34.30
CA ILE A 3 10.42 -2.67 33.62
C ILE A 3 10.67 -3.72 32.53
N SER A 4 9.88 -4.78 32.56
CA SER A 4 9.81 -5.84 31.55
C SER A 4 8.49 -5.70 30.78
N ASN A 5 8.57 -5.58 29.45
CA ASN A 5 7.48 -5.47 28.48
C ASN A 5 6.85 -4.06 28.34
N ALA A 6 7.51 -3.18 27.59
CA ALA A 6 6.94 -1.90 27.16
C ALA A 6 6.19 -2.08 25.82
N LEU A 7 4.92 -1.68 25.77
CA LEU A 7 4.18 -1.49 24.52
C LEU A 7 4.56 -0.11 23.95
N VAL A 8 5.15 -0.08 22.76
CA VAL A 8 5.46 1.17 22.06
C VAL A 8 4.40 1.40 20.99
N VAL A 9 3.73 2.54 21.07
CA VAL A 9 2.76 2.99 20.07
C VAL A 9 3.38 4.19 19.37
N LEU A 10 3.56 4.09 18.06
CA LEU A 10 4.00 5.19 17.21
C LEU A 10 2.78 5.80 16.54
N ASP A 11 2.65 7.12 16.65
CA ASP A 11 1.70 7.92 15.88
C ASP A 11 2.51 8.92 15.06
N LEU A 12 2.41 8.80 13.73
CA LEU A 12 3.14 9.60 12.77
C LEU A 12 2.16 10.63 12.20
N GLU A 13 2.18 11.84 12.76
CA GLU A 13 1.41 12.97 12.26
C GLU A 13 2.31 13.92 11.45
N THR A 14 1.93 14.23 10.21
CA THR A 14 2.59 15.26 9.41
C THR A 14 1.81 16.57 9.51
N THR A 15 2.39 17.63 10.08
CA THR A 15 1.81 18.98 10.00
C THR A 15 2.83 19.99 9.47
N GLY A 16 2.38 20.86 8.55
CA GLY A 16 3.02 22.14 8.22
C GLY A 16 3.81 22.23 6.90
N VAL A 17 3.45 23.21 6.04
CA VAL A 17 4.10 23.57 4.76
C VAL A 17 4.95 24.85 4.83
N TRP A 18 5.20 25.39 6.03
CA TRP A 18 5.80 26.73 6.22
C TRP A 18 7.19 26.68 6.86
N VAL A 19 8.14 26.10 6.14
CA VAL A 19 9.55 25.90 6.56
C VAL A 19 10.25 27.21 6.93
N ASP A 20 9.86 28.34 6.34
CA ASP A 20 10.55 29.62 6.53
C ASP A 20 10.17 30.39 7.81
N ARG A 21 9.11 29.98 8.53
CA ARG A 21 8.60 30.72 9.69
C ARG A 21 8.92 30.09 11.04
N ASP A 22 9.21 28.79 11.09
CA ASP A 22 9.48 28.08 12.34
C ASP A 22 10.99 27.98 12.61
N LYS A 23 11.48 28.83 13.54
CA LYS A 23 12.89 28.86 13.98
C LYS A 23 13.17 27.99 15.22
N ILE A 24 12.43 26.89 15.39
CA ILE A 24 12.81 25.79 16.26
C ILE A 24 12.60 24.51 15.44
N ILE A 25 13.69 23.89 14.98
CA ILE A 25 13.61 22.55 14.40
C ILE A 25 13.63 21.58 15.57
N GLU A 26 12.47 21.33 16.17
CA GLU A 26 12.30 20.21 17.08
C GLU A 26 12.28 18.94 16.21
N ILE A 27 13.45 18.31 16.05
CA ILE A 27 13.63 17.17 15.12
C ILE A 27 12.88 15.93 15.63
N ALA A 28 12.71 15.82 16.95
CA ALA A 28 11.90 14.80 17.59
C ALA A 28 11.59 15.17 19.05
N MET A 29 10.37 14.90 19.51
CA MET A 29 10.05 14.85 20.94
C MET A 29 9.90 13.38 21.36
N VAL A 30 10.63 12.96 22.39
CA VAL A 30 10.47 11.63 23.01
C VAL A 30 9.82 11.80 24.38
N LYS A 31 8.65 11.20 24.56
CA LYS A 31 7.90 11.21 25.82
C LYS A 31 7.94 9.83 26.47
N SER A 32 8.51 9.76 27.67
CA SER A 32 8.45 8.57 28.53
C SER A 32 7.30 8.70 29.51
N PHE A 33 6.47 7.66 29.62
CA PHE A 33 5.35 7.61 30.55
C PHE A 33 5.70 6.77 31.78
N PRO A 34 5.12 7.06 32.96
CA PRO A 34 5.36 6.29 34.19
C PRO A 34 5.01 4.79 34.09
N ASP A 35 4.17 4.42 33.13
CA ASP A 35 3.77 3.03 32.83
C ASP A 35 4.76 2.29 31.90
N GLY A 36 5.87 2.91 31.53
CA GLY A 36 6.91 2.31 30.70
C GLY A 36 6.71 2.50 29.19
N ARG A 37 5.64 3.17 28.75
CA ARG A 37 5.49 3.53 27.33
C ARG A 37 6.46 4.64 26.96
N VAL A 38 6.94 4.58 25.72
CA VAL A 38 7.71 5.65 25.09
C VAL A 38 7.01 6.02 23.79
N MET A 39 6.84 7.30 23.54
CA MET A 39 6.27 7.83 22.30
C MET A 39 7.28 8.81 21.69
N ALA A 40 7.48 8.73 20.38
CA ALA A 40 8.26 9.70 19.64
C ALA A 40 7.37 10.37 18.58
N SER A 41 7.37 11.70 18.54
CA SER A 41 6.79 12.46 17.43
C SER A 41 7.94 12.92 16.54
N LEU A 42 7.85 12.60 15.25
CA LEU A 42 8.90 12.86 14.26
C LEU A 42 8.31 13.71 13.13
N THR A 43 9.06 14.73 12.72
CA THR A 43 8.73 15.52 11.53
C THR A 43 9.59 15.04 10.37
N LEU A 44 8.96 14.71 9.25
CA LEU A 44 9.68 14.29 8.05
C LEU A 44 10.53 15.45 7.51
N GLY A 45 11.79 15.17 7.19
CA GLY A 45 12.70 16.16 6.60
C GLY A 45 12.28 16.58 5.19
N PRO A 46 12.85 17.69 4.65
CA PRO A 46 12.49 18.22 3.33
C PRO A 46 13.02 17.36 2.18
N ASP A 47 13.97 16.46 2.46
CA ASP A 47 14.60 15.62 1.46
C ASP A 47 13.69 14.45 1.07
N GLN A 48 13.39 14.34 -0.22
CA GLN A 48 12.70 13.18 -0.75
C GLN A 48 13.56 11.91 -0.68
N GLY A 49 12.89 10.77 -0.62
CA GLY A 49 13.47 9.47 -0.87
C GLY A 49 12.54 8.34 -0.45
N VAL A 50 12.79 7.17 -1.03
CA VAL A 50 12.02 5.95 -0.78
C VAL A 50 12.72 5.14 0.31
N ASN A 51 11.99 4.87 1.39
CA ASN A 51 12.47 4.12 2.56
C ASN A 51 13.79 4.65 3.16
N ASN A 52 14.10 5.93 2.94
CA ASN A 52 15.34 6.57 3.39
C ASN A 52 15.21 7.23 4.76
N ASN A 53 14.01 7.26 5.35
CA ASN A 53 13.79 7.72 6.72
C ASN A 53 13.71 6.48 7.61
N LEU A 54 14.77 6.20 8.37
CA LEU A 54 14.90 5.03 9.23
C LEU A 54 14.67 5.43 10.70
N VAL A 55 13.74 4.75 11.36
CA VAL A 55 13.50 4.89 12.80
C VAL A 55 13.81 3.56 13.47
N GLU A 56 14.83 3.56 14.33
CA GLU A 56 15.22 2.38 15.11
C GLU A 56 14.86 2.57 16.58
N ILE A 57 14.12 1.62 17.13
CA ILE A 57 13.78 1.58 18.54
C ILE A 57 14.68 0.56 19.21
N ASN A 58 15.51 1.04 20.14
CA ASN A 58 16.48 0.22 20.84
C ASN A 58 16.56 0.58 22.34
N PHE A 59 17.21 -0.28 23.12
CA PHE A 59 17.44 -0.06 24.55
C PHE A 59 18.81 -0.59 24.98
N THR A 60 19.35 -0.02 26.07
CA THR A 60 20.67 -0.42 26.58
C THR A 60 20.69 -1.91 26.95
N GLY A 61 21.65 -2.64 26.38
CA GLY A 61 21.81 -4.08 26.60
C GLY A 61 20.91 -4.95 25.71
N ASN A 62 20.24 -4.39 24.70
CA ASN A 62 19.58 -5.19 23.68
C ASN A 62 20.60 -6.06 22.95
N THR A 63 20.35 -7.37 22.92
CA THR A 63 21.19 -8.38 22.24
C THR A 63 20.54 -8.90 20.96
N GLY A 64 19.30 -8.49 20.66
CA GLY A 64 18.57 -8.80 19.44
C GLY A 64 18.54 -7.63 18.46
N PHE A 65 17.67 -7.71 17.45
CA PHE A 65 17.46 -6.63 16.49
C PHE A 65 16.55 -5.54 17.08
N PRO A 66 16.83 -4.25 16.80
CA PRO A 66 15.90 -3.18 17.12
C PRO A 66 14.60 -3.35 16.31
N ALA A 67 13.50 -2.76 16.81
CA ALA A 67 12.32 -2.59 15.97
C ALA A 67 12.57 -1.44 15.00
N VAL A 68 12.35 -1.69 13.71
CA VAL A 68 12.72 -0.77 12.62
C VAL A 68 11.48 -0.36 11.85
N PHE A 69 11.33 0.94 11.62
CA PHE A 69 10.31 1.52 10.75
C PHE A 69 11.00 2.36 9.67
N THR A 70 10.51 2.26 8.43
CA THR A 70 10.96 3.11 7.32
C THR A 70 9.84 3.98 6.82
N ALA A 71 10.12 5.24 6.52
CA ALA A 71 9.19 6.15 5.88
C ALA A 71 9.76 6.69 4.55
N THR A 72 8.84 7.04 3.65
CA THR A 72 9.12 7.61 2.34
C THR A 72 8.60 9.04 2.31
N GLY A 73 9.44 9.98 1.86
CA GLY A 73 9.04 11.34 1.56
C GLY A 73 9.11 11.57 0.05
N LEU A 74 8.06 12.09 -0.56
CA LEU A 74 8.05 12.44 -1.98
C LEU A 74 7.70 13.92 -2.14
N THR A 75 8.44 14.63 -3.00
CA THR A 75 8.13 16.01 -3.34
C THR A 75 6.97 16.04 -4.35
N PRO A 76 5.84 16.72 -4.07
CA PRO A 76 4.77 16.91 -5.05
C PRO A 76 5.25 17.49 -6.39
N GLY A 77 4.77 16.93 -7.51
CA GLY A 77 5.00 17.42 -8.87
C GLY A 77 3.71 17.86 -9.59
N PRO A 78 3.79 18.19 -10.90
CA PRO A 78 2.62 18.58 -11.69
C PRO A 78 1.56 17.48 -11.71
N ALA A 79 0.29 17.82 -11.46
CA ALA A 79 -0.78 16.83 -11.34
C ALA A 79 -0.98 15.95 -12.59
N ALA A 80 -0.69 16.48 -13.78
CA ALA A 80 -0.78 15.73 -15.05
C ALA A 80 0.27 14.61 -15.16
N ASP A 81 1.35 14.67 -14.38
CA ASP A 81 2.41 13.66 -14.36
C ASP A 81 2.14 12.53 -13.34
N THR A 82 1.04 12.63 -12.58
CA THR A 82 0.64 11.59 -11.63
C THR A 82 0.34 10.31 -12.38
N ARG A 83 1.02 9.23 -12.01
CA ARG A 83 0.80 7.89 -12.57
C ARG A 83 0.77 6.82 -11.50
N ILE A 84 0.18 5.67 -11.84
CA ILE A 84 0.27 4.43 -11.06
C ILE A 84 0.97 3.41 -11.94
N SER A 85 1.97 2.71 -11.39
CA SER A 85 2.70 1.65 -12.09
C SER A 85 2.82 0.40 -11.24
N GLY A 86 2.97 -0.75 -11.90
CA GLY A 86 3.15 -2.01 -11.21
C GLY A 86 3.32 -3.18 -12.16
N VAL A 87 3.32 -4.38 -11.58
CA VAL A 87 3.41 -5.64 -12.30
C VAL A 87 2.41 -6.64 -11.74
N VAL A 88 1.79 -7.42 -12.61
CA VAL A 88 0.89 -8.51 -12.26
C VAL A 88 1.55 -9.86 -12.55
N LEU A 89 1.66 -10.69 -11.53
CA LEU A 89 2.33 -12.00 -11.56
C LEU A 89 1.41 -13.08 -10.99
N ASP A 90 1.72 -14.36 -11.22
CA ASP A 90 1.19 -15.47 -10.43
C ASP A 90 2.06 -15.81 -9.21
N ASN A 91 1.61 -16.78 -8.42
CA ASN A 91 2.32 -17.27 -7.23
C ASN A 91 3.66 -17.99 -7.54
N SER A 92 4.01 -18.17 -8.81
CA SER A 92 5.30 -18.68 -9.28
C SER A 92 6.19 -17.56 -9.86
N ASN A 93 5.81 -16.29 -9.66
CA ASN A 93 6.48 -15.10 -10.20
C ASN A 93 6.50 -15.01 -11.74
N MET A 94 5.57 -15.69 -12.41
CA MET A 94 5.44 -15.58 -13.86
C MET A 94 4.48 -14.44 -14.23
N PRO A 95 4.82 -13.60 -15.22
CA PRO A 95 4.00 -12.46 -15.59
C PRO A 95 2.67 -12.86 -16.24
N ILE A 96 1.64 -12.04 -15.99
CA ILE A 96 0.30 -12.24 -16.54
C ILE A 96 -0.03 -11.09 -17.50
N PRO A 97 0.09 -11.29 -18.84
CA PRO A 97 -0.30 -10.30 -19.82
C PRO A 97 -1.82 -10.18 -19.98
N GLY A 98 -2.28 -8.99 -20.37
CA GLY A 98 -3.68 -8.71 -20.71
C GLY A 98 -4.61 -8.45 -19.53
N VAL A 99 -4.12 -8.43 -18.30
CA VAL A 99 -4.92 -8.10 -17.13
C VAL A 99 -5.35 -6.64 -17.21
N THR A 100 -6.65 -6.39 -17.19
CA THR A 100 -7.22 -5.04 -17.22
C THR A 100 -7.11 -4.42 -15.84
N MET A 101 -6.48 -3.26 -15.77
CA MET A 101 -6.31 -2.45 -14.58
C MET A 101 -7.29 -1.29 -14.61
N ARG A 102 -8.07 -1.10 -13.53
CA ARG A 102 -9.02 0.01 -13.39
C ARG A 102 -8.78 0.77 -12.09
N LEU A 103 -8.92 2.09 -12.16
CA LEU A 103 -8.88 2.95 -10.98
C LEU A 103 -10.30 3.38 -10.65
N LEU A 104 -10.78 2.97 -9.48
CA LEU A 104 -12.14 3.14 -9.04
C LEU A 104 -12.19 4.11 -7.85
N LYS A 105 -13.14 5.04 -7.88
CA LYS A 105 -13.52 5.82 -6.70
C LYS A 105 -14.75 5.19 -6.07
N ILE A 106 -14.64 4.85 -4.80
CA ILE A 106 -15.77 4.44 -3.97
C ILE A 106 -16.31 5.68 -3.24
N ASN A 107 -17.52 6.10 -3.58
CA ASN A 107 -18.20 7.15 -2.82
C ASN A 107 -18.77 6.50 -1.56
N GLN A 108 -18.17 6.77 -0.38
CA GLN A 108 -18.76 6.34 0.88
C GLN A 108 -20.04 7.16 1.14
N GLY A 109 -21.21 6.55 0.94
CA GLY A 109 -22.51 7.17 1.16
C GLY A 109 -23.65 6.16 1.28
N ASN A 110 -24.74 6.55 1.96
CA ASN A 110 -25.85 5.65 2.34
C ASN A 110 -26.73 5.16 1.18
N VAL A 111 -26.47 5.56 -0.07
CA VAL A 111 -27.26 5.16 -1.23
C VAL A 111 -26.34 4.86 -2.41
N GLY A 112 -26.15 3.57 -2.69
CA GLY A 112 -25.48 3.08 -3.89
C GLY A 112 -23.97 3.31 -3.91
N ASN A 113 -23.22 2.48 -3.18
CA ASN A 113 -21.77 2.32 -3.35
C ASN A 113 -21.46 1.74 -4.74
N VAL A 114 -21.67 2.51 -5.81
CA VAL A 114 -21.35 2.12 -7.17
C VAL A 114 -19.90 2.54 -7.44
N PRO A 115 -18.99 1.60 -7.72
CA PRO A 115 -17.64 1.94 -8.12
C PRO A 115 -17.65 2.77 -9.41
N GLN A 116 -16.99 3.94 -9.38
CA GLN A 116 -16.86 4.80 -10.54
C GLN A 116 -15.43 4.74 -11.07
N GLU A 117 -15.24 4.42 -12.36
CA GLU A 117 -13.93 4.53 -13.00
C GLU A 117 -13.52 6.01 -13.13
N VAL A 118 -12.32 6.35 -12.65
CA VAL A 118 -11.82 7.74 -12.57
C VAL A 118 -10.56 8.00 -13.37
N ALA A 119 -10.06 6.99 -14.08
CA ALA A 119 -8.95 7.10 -15.03
C ALA A 119 -9.15 6.07 -16.14
N GLN A 120 -8.51 6.26 -17.29
CA GLN A 120 -8.57 5.31 -18.40
C GLN A 120 -8.00 3.95 -17.96
N ALA A 121 -8.80 2.89 -18.11
CA ALA A 121 -8.32 1.52 -17.93
C ALA A 121 -7.15 1.18 -18.88
N VAL A 122 -6.21 0.38 -18.38
CA VAL A 122 -5.05 -0.10 -19.14
C VAL A 122 -4.94 -1.61 -19.03
N VAL A 123 -4.15 -2.24 -19.89
CA VAL A 123 -3.88 -3.68 -19.83
C VAL A 123 -2.41 -3.94 -19.54
N THR A 124 -2.11 -5.00 -18.80
CA THR A 124 -0.73 -5.41 -18.58
C THR A 124 -0.07 -5.90 -19.87
N ASP A 125 1.21 -5.57 -20.05
CA ASP A 125 2.00 -5.97 -21.21
C ASP A 125 2.50 -7.43 -21.11
N ALA A 126 3.34 -7.85 -22.08
CA ALA A 126 3.95 -9.18 -22.12
C ALA A 126 4.81 -9.53 -20.88
N ARG A 127 5.27 -8.52 -20.13
CA ARG A 127 6.02 -8.66 -18.89
C ARG A 127 5.13 -8.49 -17.65
N GLY A 128 3.81 -8.43 -17.82
CA GLY A 128 2.84 -8.21 -16.76
C GLY A 128 2.83 -6.76 -16.25
N GLN A 129 3.55 -5.84 -16.89
CA GLN A 129 3.71 -4.46 -16.43
C GLN A 129 2.54 -3.59 -16.88
N PHE A 130 2.15 -2.63 -16.07
CA PHE A 130 1.15 -1.63 -16.43
C PHE A 130 1.57 -0.23 -15.96
N VAL A 131 1.08 0.78 -16.67
CA VAL A 131 1.19 2.19 -16.28
C VAL A 131 -0.13 2.88 -16.59
N MET A 132 -0.75 3.50 -15.60
CA MET A 132 -1.91 4.36 -15.75
C MET A 132 -1.47 5.82 -15.65
N GLN A 133 -1.68 6.61 -16.71
CA GLN A 133 -1.35 8.04 -16.72
C GLN A 133 -2.22 8.80 -17.75
N PRO A 134 -2.74 10.00 -17.43
CA PRO A 134 -2.74 10.60 -16.09
C PRO A 134 -3.75 9.91 -15.15
N VAL A 135 -3.50 9.97 -13.84
CA VAL A 135 -4.47 9.58 -12.82
C VAL A 135 -4.78 10.75 -11.87
N PRO A 136 -5.99 10.84 -11.30
CA PRO A 136 -6.33 11.85 -10.31
C PRO A 136 -5.56 11.66 -9.00
N VAL A 137 -5.40 12.75 -8.25
CA VAL A 137 -4.81 12.75 -6.90
C VAL A 137 -5.89 12.42 -5.87
N GLY A 138 -5.60 11.51 -4.95
CA GLY A 138 -6.53 11.10 -3.89
C GLY A 138 -6.40 9.64 -3.48
N VAL A 139 -7.47 9.13 -2.87
CA VAL A 139 -7.62 7.75 -2.37
C VAL A 139 -8.61 7.00 -3.26
N PHE A 140 -8.20 5.83 -3.74
CA PHE A 140 -8.92 5.04 -4.73
C PHE A 140 -8.82 3.54 -4.44
N LYS A 141 -9.61 2.75 -5.15
CA LYS A 141 -9.41 1.31 -5.31
C LYS A 141 -8.74 1.05 -6.66
N LEU A 142 -7.60 0.36 -6.67
CA LEU A 142 -6.98 -0.17 -7.88
C LEU A 142 -7.46 -1.62 -8.07
N MET A 143 -8.19 -1.88 -9.15
CA MET A 143 -8.70 -3.20 -9.49
C MET A 143 -7.82 -3.85 -10.57
N ALA A 144 -7.42 -5.10 -10.34
CA ALA A 144 -6.82 -5.98 -11.33
C ALA A 144 -7.84 -7.04 -11.75
N ASP A 145 -8.30 -7.00 -12.99
CA ASP A 145 -9.28 -7.94 -13.53
C ASP A 145 -8.62 -9.11 -14.25
N GLY A 146 -8.35 -10.18 -13.50
CA GLY A 146 -7.76 -11.41 -14.04
C GLY A 146 -8.59 -12.09 -15.12
N GLY A 147 -9.91 -11.86 -15.17
CA GLY A 147 -10.79 -12.45 -16.18
C GLY A 147 -10.47 -12.02 -17.62
N THR A 148 -9.68 -10.95 -17.77
CA THR A 148 -9.25 -10.42 -19.07
C THR A 148 -7.86 -10.87 -19.50
N ALA A 149 -7.17 -11.66 -18.66
CA ALA A 149 -5.82 -12.14 -18.94
C ALA A 149 -5.75 -12.90 -20.27
N GLN A 150 -4.66 -12.68 -21.02
CA GLN A 150 -4.38 -13.39 -22.26
C GLN A 150 -3.79 -14.79 -22.01
N ARG A 151 -3.18 -14.99 -20.84
CA ARG A 151 -2.58 -16.27 -20.46
C ARG A 151 -3.67 -17.25 -20.04
N THR A 152 -3.66 -18.44 -20.64
CA THR A 152 -4.58 -19.53 -20.28
C THR A 152 -4.54 -19.82 -18.78
N GLY A 153 -5.72 -19.92 -18.18
CA GLY A 153 -5.93 -20.12 -16.75
C GLY A 153 -7.18 -19.38 -16.28
N SER A 154 -7.62 -19.65 -15.07
CA SER A 154 -8.68 -18.88 -14.41
C SER A 154 -8.03 -17.95 -13.39
N TRP A 155 -8.18 -16.65 -13.54
CA TRP A 155 -7.52 -15.66 -12.68
C TRP A 155 -8.57 -14.82 -11.94
N PRO A 156 -8.40 -14.55 -10.63
CA PRO A 156 -9.36 -13.77 -9.88
C PRO A 156 -9.31 -12.28 -10.25
N THR A 157 -10.38 -11.57 -9.92
CA THR A 157 -10.39 -10.10 -9.80
C THR A 157 -10.09 -9.72 -8.36
N ILE A 158 -9.18 -8.77 -8.16
CA ILE A 158 -8.82 -8.26 -6.83
C ILE A 158 -8.71 -6.74 -6.83
N GLU A 159 -8.92 -6.14 -5.66
CA GLU A 159 -8.88 -4.70 -5.46
C GLU A 159 -7.93 -4.31 -4.31
N TYR A 160 -7.23 -3.19 -4.46
CA TYR A 160 -6.28 -2.65 -3.48
C TYR A 160 -6.60 -1.20 -3.16
N ASP A 161 -6.35 -0.76 -1.92
CA ASP A 161 -6.33 0.66 -1.62
C ASP A 161 -5.11 1.32 -2.25
N MET A 162 -5.33 2.42 -2.95
CA MET A 162 -4.32 3.18 -3.65
C MET A 162 -4.39 4.64 -3.25
N ILE A 163 -3.29 5.19 -2.78
CA ILE A 163 -3.15 6.62 -2.46
C ILE A 163 -2.12 7.19 -3.44
N THR A 164 -2.47 8.30 -4.08
CA THR A 164 -1.62 8.94 -5.08
C THR A 164 -1.02 10.24 -4.55
N VAL A 165 0.29 10.38 -4.71
CA VAL A 165 1.04 11.63 -4.56
C VAL A 165 1.10 12.32 -5.93
N THR A 166 0.71 13.59 -5.95
CA THR A 166 0.65 14.40 -7.18
C THR A 166 1.98 14.46 -7.92
N GLY A 167 1.95 14.26 -9.23
CA GLY A 167 3.10 14.34 -10.13
C GLY A 167 4.17 13.28 -9.89
N GLN A 168 3.86 12.23 -9.13
CA GLN A 168 4.77 11.14 -8.82
C GLN A 168 4.37 9.84 -9.51
N ASP A 169 5.34 8.92 -9.57
CA ASP A 169 5.09 7.52 -9.83
C ASP A 169 4.63 6.82 -8.55
N ASN A 170 3.34 6.57 -8.47
CA ASN A 170 2.75 5.84 -7.37
C ASN A 170 2.84 4.34 -7.68
N ASN A 171 4.06 3.82 -7.58
CA ASN A 171 4.32 2.40 -7.79
C ASN A 171 3.63 1.58 -6.68
N VAL A 172 3.01 0.46 -7.04
CA VAL A 172 2.33 -0.43 -6.08
C VAL A 172 3.30 -0.98 -5.00
N GLY A 173 4.60 -0.97 -5.27
CA GLY A 173 5.66 -1.33 -4.30
C GLY A 173 5.87 -2.83 -4.16
N SER A 174 4.90 -3.64 -4.55
CA SER A 174 5.00 -5.09 -4.69
C SER A 174 4.23 -5.58 -5.93
N PRO A 175 4.54 -6.78 -6.44
CA PRO A 175 3.72 -7.39 -7.47
C PRO A 175 2.28 -7.62 -6.99
N ILE A 176 1.34 -7.36 -7.89
CA ILE A 176 -0.04 -7.80 -7.75
C ILE A 176 -0.07 -9.29 -8.10
N TYR A 177 -0.28 -10.16 -7.12
CA TYR A 177 -0.34 -11.60 -7.35
C TYR A 177 -1.77 -12.06 -7.64
N LEU A 178 -1.98 -12.66 -8.81
CA LEU A 178 -3.20 -13.38 -9.15
C LEU A 178 -2.90 -14.90 -9.12
N PRO A 179 -3.26 -15.61 -8.04
CA PRO A 179 -3.13 -17.06 -8.03
C PRO A 179 -4.13 -17.67 -9.02
N GLU A 180 -3.67 -18.66 -9.80
CA GLU A 180 -4.58 -19.40 -10.68
C GLU A 180 -5.63 -20.15 -9.85
N LEU A 181 -6.90 -19.98 -10.21
CA LEU A 181 -8.02 -20.68 -9.60
C LEU A 181 -8.14 -22.06 -10.23
N ILE A 182 -7.76 -23.07 -9.46
CA ILE A 182 -7.86 -24.47 -9.89
C ILE A 182 -9.30 -24.94 -9.70
N GLU A 183 -10.01 -25.13 -10.80
CA GLU A 183 -11.40 -25.57 -10.83
C GLU A 183 -11.67 -26.89 -10.08
N GLY A 184 -10.67 -27.77 -9.97
CA GLY A 184 -10.76 -28.99 -9.17
C GLY A 184 -10.70 -28.76 -7.65
N ASN A 185 -10.18 -27.61 -7.22
CA ASN A 185 -10.03 -27.24 -5.80
C ASN A 185 -11.10 -26.22 -5.39
N ARG A 186 -12.36 -26.47 -5.78
CA ARG A 186 -13.50 -25.61 -5.41
C ARG A 186 -14.49 -26.35 -4.51
N LEU A 187 -15.11 -25.60 -3.61
CA LEU A 187 -16.24 -26.05 -2.81
C LEU A 187 -17.34 -24.99 -2.90
N CYS A 188 -18.51 -25.38 -3.40
CA CYS A 188 -19.68 -24.50 -3.36
C CYS A 188 -20.21 -24.44 -1.92
N VAL A 189 -20.31 -23.23 -1.37
CA VAL A 189 -20.85 -22.99 -0.03
C VAL A 189 -22.14 -22.17 -0.12
N SER A 190 -23.09 -22.45 0.77
CA SER A 190 -24.33 -21.70 0.93
C SER A 190 -24.68 -21.58 2.41
N GLU A 191 -25.76 -20.86 2.75
CA GLU A 191 -26.24 -20.75 4.13
C GLU A 191 -26.57 -22.11 4.78
N THR A 192 -26.87 -23.14 3.98
CA THR A 192 -27.26 -24.47 4.44
C THR A 192 -26.28 -25.58 4.02
N THR A 193 -25.27 -25.26 3.22
CA THR A 193 -24.34 -26.24 2.64
C THR A 193 -22.90 -25.80 2.89
N GLY A 194 -22.15 -26.60 3.65
CA GLY A 194 -20.71 -26.45 3.85
C GLY A 194 -19.93 -27.67 3.37
N GLY A 195 -18.63 -27.69 3.63
CA GLY A 195 -17.75 -28.80 3.30
C GLY A 195 -16.31 -28.52 3.73
N THR A 196 -15.43 -29.49 3.52
CA THR A 196 -14.00 -29.35 3.79
C THR A 196 -13.23 -29.43 2.48
N LEU A 197 -12.48 -28.39 2.16
CA LEU A 197 -11.50 -28.43 1.08
C LEU A 197 -10.18 -28.93 1.66
N THR A 198 -9.74 -30.12 1.25
CA THR A 198 -8.41 -30.62 1.61
C THR A 198 -7.47 -30.25 0.48
N ILE A 199 -6.57 -29.30 0.75
CA ILE A 199 -5.48 -28.97 -0.17
C ILE A 199 -4.42 -30.07 0.00
N PRO A 200 -3.97 -30.75 -1.07
CA PRO A 200 -2.95 -31.79 -0.98
C PRO A 200 -1.60 -31.26 -0.48
#